data_AF-A0A543APM9-F1
#
_entry.id   AF-A0A543APM9-F1
#
_cell.length_a   1.000
_cell.length_b   1.000
_cell.length_c   1.000
_cell.angle_alpha   90.00
_cell.angle_beta   90.00
_cell.angle_gamma   90.00
#
_symmetry.space_group_name_H-M   'P 1'
#
loop_
_entity.id
_entity.type
_entity.pdbx_description
1 polymer ?
#
loop_
_entity_poly.entity_id
_entity_poly.type
_entity_poly.pdbx_seq_one_letter_code
_entity_poly.pdbx_strand_id
1 'polypeptide(L)'
;MGLSTSDVAGLAESLAAGKHPKVVFTEAAGQIAGKTGKVARLEEPNEGDFVVVRFGHDELPFTPAEVRMPVRGEFSRPKKTSPAVDAGPAGPPLLDKSDNSDKVEQSQGKESNSVNDQQPEVPQQAVAQDASAAPAPPPRRKAPKAKAAPELSVTLSWKEGEWSVQAAKGTKIIAKPVPVKASTAVEMVQSLDSPAVAAVVEDIVEQQRQQAVEEAERLRQELAAAEAKLAELG
;
A
#
# COMPACT_ATOMS: atom_id res chain seq x y z
N MET A 1 3.71 -9.49 26.24
CA MET A 1 5.13 -9.59 25.86
C MET A 1 5.18 -9.57 24.33
N GLY A 2 5.76 -8.50 23.76
CA GLY A 2 6.00 -8.39 22.33
C GLY A 2 7.23 -9.20 21.89
N LEU A 3 7.58 -9.13 20.61
CA LEU A 3 8.80 -9.69 20.05
C LEU A 3 10.03 -8.99 20.63
N SER A 4 11.04 -9.79 21.01
CA SER A 4 12.36 -9.27 21.36
C SER A 4 13.21 -9.08 20.09
N THR A 5 14.29 -8.30 20.17
CA THR A 5 15.22 -8.08 19.05
C THR A 5 15.79 -9.38 18.47
N SER A 6 16.04 -10.39 19.30
CA SER A 6 16.47 -11.73 18.84
C SER A 6 15.38 -12.48 18.08
N ASP A 7 14.11 -12.30 18.43
CA ASP A 7 12.98 -12.90 17.71
C ASP A 7 12.81 -12.24 16.33
N VAL A 8 12.99 -10.92 16.25
CA VAL A 8 12.97 -10.16 14.99
C VAL A 8 14.06 -10.68 14.03
N ALA A 9 15.28 -10.90 14.53
CA ALA A 9 16.36 -11.48 13.73
C ALA A 9 16.03 -12.90 13.22
N GLY A 10 15.41 -13.74 14.05
CA GLY A 10 14.99 -15.09 13.64
C GLY A 10 13.84 -15.09 12.60
N LEU A 11 12.93 -14.11 12.68
CA LEU A 11 11.89 -13.90 11.67
C LEU A 11 12.50 -13.43 10.34
N ALA A 12 13.51 -12.56 10.39
CA ALA A 12 14.23 -12.09 9.19
C ALA A 12 14.95 -13.25 8.47
N GLU A 13 15.63 -14.14 9.22
CA GLU A 13 16.26 -15.33 8.65
C GLU A 13 15.24 -16.29 8.03
N SER A 14 14.10 -16.49 8.70
CA SER A 14 13.01 -17.33 8.19
C SER A 14 12.41 -16.77 6.90
N LEU A 15 12.26 -15.45 6.84
CA LEU A 15 11.77 -14.74 5.66
C LEU A 15 12.77 -14.80 4.50
N ALA A 16 14.08 -14.66 4.79
CA ALA A 16 15.14 -14.86 3.81
C ALA A 16 15.16 -16.29 3.26
N ALA A 17 14.79 -17.27 4.08
CA ALA A 17 14.56 -18.66 3.67
C ALA A 17 13.24 -18.90 2.92
N GLY A 18 12.49 -17.84 2.59
CA GLY A 18 11.22 -17.90 1.86
C GLY A 18 10.05 -18.44 2.68
N LYS A 19 10.19 -18.52 4.01
CA LYS A 19 9.15 -19.01 4.92
C LYS A 19 8.48 -17.80 5.57
N HIS A 20 7.15 -17.78 5.57
CA HIS A 20 6.36 -16.74 6.22
C HIS A 20 5.90 -17.21 7.62
N PRO A 21 6.69 -16.95 8.68
CA PRO A 21 6.36 -17.38 10.03
C PRO A 21 5.05 -16.78 10.51
N LYS A 22 4.30 -17.57 11.27
CA LYS A 22 3.02 -17.18 11.84
C LYS A 22 3.24 -16.50 13.19
N VAL A 23 2.59 -15.36 13.39
CA VAL A 23 2.73 -14.50 14.58
C VAL A 23 1.36 -14.13 15.15
N VAL A 24 1.31 -13.79 16.44
CA VAL A 24 0.08 -13.41 17.15
C VAL A 24 0.15 -11.94 17.50
N PHE A 25 -0.95 -11.21 17.29
CA PHE A 25 -1.04 -9.81 17.67
C PHE A 25 -1.29 -9.67 19.18
N THR A 26 -0.56 -8.78 19.83
CA THR A 26 -0.71 -8.47 21.26
C THR A 26 -1.82 -7.43 21.47
N GLU A 27 -2.16 -7.11 22.73
CA GLU A 27 -3.12 -6.03 23.03
C GLU A 27 -2.66 -4.66 22.52
N ALA A 28 -1.36 -4.44 22.33
CA ALA A 28 -0.84 -3.21 21.77
C ALA A 28 -1.29 -2.98 20.32
N ALA A 29 -1.61 -4.05 19.57
CA ALA A 29 -2.15 -3.96 18.22
C ALA A 29 -3.63 -3.55 18.16
N GLY A 30 -4.25 -3.22 19.30
CA GLY A 30 -5.62 -2.71 19.39
C GLY A 30 -6.66 -3.72 18.89
N GLN A 31 -7.45 -3.35 17.87
CA GLN A 31 -8.63 -4.10 17.41
C GLN A 31 -8.32 -5.51 16.88
N ILE A 32 -7.07 -5.80 16.56
CA ILE A 32 -6.65 -7.11 16.05
C ILE A 32 -5.92 -7.96 17.12
N ALA A 33 -5.87 -7.51 18.37
CA ALA A 33 -5.30 -8.26 19.47
C ALA A 33 -5.85 -9.69 19.55
N GLY A 34 -4.97 -10.66 19.79
CA GLY A 34 -5.31 -12.09 19.86
C GLY A 34 -5.52 -12.77 18.50
N LYS A 35 -5.54 -12.03 17.39
CA LYS A 35 -5.59 -12.61 16.05
C LYS A 35 -4.20 -13.06 15.59
N THR A 36 -4.15 -13.79 14.49
CA THR A 36 -2.93 -14.44 14.01
C THR A 36 -2.63 -14.09 12.57
N GLY A 37 -1.45 -13.53 12.31
CA GLY A 37 -1.00 -13.15 10.98
C GLY A 37 0.22 -13.95 10.52
N LYS A 38 0.62 -13.74 9.27
CA LYS A 38 1.87 -14.27 8.70
C LYS A 38 2.79 -13.09 8.37
N VAL A 39 4.07 -13.18 8.73
CA VAL A 39 5.04 -12.14 8.38
C VAL A 39 5.27 -12.18 6.87
N ALA A 40 4.92 -11.08 6.20
CA ALA A 40 5.07 -10.92 4.75
C ALA A 40 6.43 -10.32 4.40
N ARG A 41 6.84 -9.29 5.13
CA ARG A 41 8.17 -8.66 5.02
C ARG A 41 8.57 -7.94 6.30
N LEU A 42 9.87 -7.69 6.47
CA LEU A 42 10.41 -6.79 7.49
C LEU A 42 10.82 -5.49 6.79
N GLU A 43 10.36 -4.36 7.28
CA GLU A 43 10.61 -3.03 6.70
C GLU A 43 11.35 -2.17 7.72
N GLU A 44 12.38 -1.46 7.28
CA GLU A 44 13.15 -0.51 8.10
C GLU A 44 12.97 0.92 7.57
N PRO A 45 11.82 1.59 7.76
CA PRO A 45 11.65 2.98 7.37
C PRO A 45 11.67 3.86 8.64
N ASN A 46 12.88 4.15 9.11
CA ASN A 46 13.25 5.39 9.82
C ASN A 46 12.64 5.72 11.20
N GLU A 47 11.65 5.01 11.73
CA GLU A 47 11.18 5.17 13.13
C GLU A 47 10.82 3.81 13.76
N GLY A 48 11.84 2.97 13.96
CA GLY A 48 11.70 1.65 14.60
C GLY A 48 11.57 0.50 13.60
N ASP A 49 11.95 -0.70 14.04
CA ASP A 49 11.80 -1.92 13.27
C ASP A 49 10.30 -2.14 12.98
N PHE A 50 9.85 -2.22 11.72
CA PHE A 50 8.46 -2.54 11.38
C PHE A 50 8.35 -3.92 10.73
N VAL A 51 7.47 -4.76 11.27
CA VAL A 51 7.11 -6.08 10.74
C VAL A 51 5.82 -5.96 9.95
N VAL A 52 5.88 -6.17 8.64
CA VAL A 52 4.67 -6.23 7.80
C VAL A 52 4.05 -7.60 7.93
N VAL A 53 2.85 -7.65 8.51
CA VAL A 53 2.12 -8.89 8.77
C VAL A 53 0.86 -8.92 7.91
N ARG A 54 0.71 -10.01 7.16
CA ARG A 54 -0.51 -10.35 6.43
C ARG A 54 -1.53 -10.98 7.37
N PHE A 55 -2.69 -10.34 7.51
CA PHE A 55 -3.82 -10.85 8.28
C PHE A 55 -5.07 -10.87 7.40
N GLY A 56 -5.56 -12.08 7.07
CA GLY A 56 -6.66 -12.22 6.11
C GLY A 56 -6.25 -11.77 4.70
N HIS A 57 -6.87 -10.69 4.21
CA HIS A 57 -6.59 -10.09 2.91
C HIS A 57 -5.79 -8.77 3.02
N ASP A 58 -5.54 -8.29 4.24
CA ASP A 58 -4.83 -7.05 4.51
C ASP A 58 -3.35 -7.31 4.86
N GLU A 59 -2.48 -6.40 4.44
CA GLU A 59 -1.06 -6.37 4.80
C GLU A 59 -0.79 -5.03 5.49
N LEU A 60 -0.44 -5.08 6.77
CA LEU A 60 -0.25 -3.90 7.60
C LEU A 60 1.11 -3.95 8.30
N PRO A 61 1.80 -2.81 8.44
CA PRO A 61 3.01 -2.70 9.24
C PRO A 61 2.67 -2.67 10.74
N PHE A 62 3.44 -3.41 11.53
CA PHE A 62 3.33 -3.45 13.00
C PHE A 62 4.69 -3.32 13.64
N THR A 63 4.74 -2.76 14.84
CA THR A 63 5.96 -2.72 15.64
C THR A 63 6.22 -4.06 16.35
N PRO A 64 7.45 -4.35 16.78
CA PRO A 64 7.81 -5.53 17.57
C PRO A 64 7.00 -5.64 18.88
N ALA A 65 6.54 -4.52 19.44
CA ALA A 65 5.71 -4.51 20.64
C ALA A 65 4.28 -5.03 20.40
N GLU A 66 3.76 -4.85 19.17
CA GLU A 66 2.40 -5.19 18.76
C GLU A 66 2.25 -6.65 18.31
N VAL A 67 3.36 -7.34 18.11
CA VAL A 67 3.39 -8.72 17.61
C VAL A 67 4.15 -9.58 18.61
N ARG A 68 3.78 -10.86 18.74
CA ARG A 68 4.54 -11.84 19.52
C ARG A 68 4.64 -13.17 18.80
N MET A 69 5.65 -13.95 19.16
CA MET A 69 5.70 -15.34 18.75
C MET A 69 4.55 -16.12 19.40
N PRO A 70 3.91 -17.05 18.65
CA PRO A 70 2.97 -17.98 19.24
C PRO A 70 3.72 -18.84 20.26
N VAL A 71 3.22 -18.98 21.49
CA VAL A 71 3.85 -19.96 22.40
C VAL A 71 3.66 -21.35 21.82
N ARG A 72 4.66 -22.21 21.97
CA ARG A 72 4.66 -23.55 21.36
C ARG A 72 3.48 -24.36 21.91
N GLY A 73 2.43 -24.51 21.09
CA GLY A 73 1.17 -25.15 21.47
C GLY A 73 -0.07 -24.26 21.42
N GLU A 74 0.05 -22.94 21.24
CA GLU A 74 -1.09 -21.99 21.25
C GLU A 74 -2.06 -22.18 20.08
N PHE A 75 -1.59 -22.81 19.00
CA PHE A 75 -2.38 -23.18 17.83
C PHE A 75 -2.59 -24.69 17.71
N SER A 76 -2.04 -25.46 18.64
CA SER A 76 -2.32 -26.88 18.74
C SER A 76 -3.63 -26.99 19.50
N ARG A 77 -4.71 -27.37 18.80
CA ARG A 77 -5.92 -27.89 19.47
C ARG A 77 -5.46 -28.86 20.56
N PRO A 78 -5.99 -28.79 21.79
CA PRO A 78 -5.66 -29.77 22.81
C PRO A 78 -5.99 -31.15 22.22
N LYS A 79 -4.94 -31.88 21.83
CA LYS A 79 -5.07 -33.29 21.52
C LYS A 79 -5.41 -33.88 22.88
N LYS A 80 -6.69 -34.21 23.08
CA LYS A 80 -7.18 -34.96 24.23
C LYS A 80 -6.13 -36.02 24.54
N THR A 81 -5.40 -35.82 25.63
CA THR A 81 -4.52 -36.82 26.20
C THR A 81 -5.42 -37.92 26.70
N SER A 82 -5.70 -38.90 25.85
CA SER A 82 -6.05 -40.22 26.36
C SER A 82 -4.73 -40.83 26.87
N PRO A 83 -4.64 -41.21 28.15
CA PRO A 83 -3.45 -41.86 28.67
C PRO A 83 -3.21 -43.19 27.93
N ALA A 84 -1.92 -43.47 27.73
CA ALA A 84 -1.41 -44.63 27.03
C ALA A 84 -2.01 -45.93 27.57
N VAL A 85 -2.54 -46.76 26.67
CA VAL A 85 -2.71 -48.19 26.90
C VAL A 85 -1.94 -48.93 25.83
N ASP A 86 -1.11 -49.83 26.33
CA ASP A 86 -0.15 -50.67 25.67
C ASP A 86 -0.80 -51.71 24.72
N ALA A 87 -0.09 -52.01 23.64
CA ALA A 87 -0.06 -53.22 22.79
C ALA A 87 -1.34 -54.05 22.49
N GLY A 88 -1.60 -54.25 21.17
CA GLY A 88 -2.36 -55.39 20.62
C GLY A 88 -2.60 -55.30 19.10
N PRO A 89 -2.30 -56.33 18.27
CA PRO A 89 -2.05 -56.16 16.82
C PRO A 89 -3.21 -56.51 15.86
N ALA A 90 -3.10 -55.93 14.66
CA ALA A 90 -3.55 -56.38 13.32
C ALA A 90 -5.00 -56.86 13.08
N GLY A 91 -5.73 -56.10 12.26
CA GLY A 91 -6.84 -56.55 11.43
C GLY A 91 -6.86 -55.78 10.09
N PRO A 92 -7.10 -56.43 8.93
CA PRO A 92 -6.88 -55.85 7.60
C PRO A 92 -8.00 -54.87 7.16
N PRO A 93 -7.75 -54.04 6.12
CA PRO A 93 -8.65 -52.95 5.75
C PRO A 93 -9.83 -53.48 4.93
N LEU A 94 -11.05 -53.22 5.40
CA LEU A 94 -12.27 -53.42 4.61
C LEU A 94 -12.68 -52.09 3.97
N LEU A 95 -12.60 -52.10 2.65
CA LEU A 95 -13.24 -51.14 1.76
C LEU A 95 -14.75 -51.33 1.85
N ASP A 96 -15.51 -50.27 2.11
CA ASP A 96 -16.86 -50.16 1.56
C ASP A 96 -17.15 -48.73 1.14
N LYS A 97 -17.33 -48.60 -0.19
CA LYS A 97 -18.12 -47.54 -0.81
C LYS A 97 -19.58 -47.75 -0.40
N SER A 98 -20.31 -46.68 -0.20
CA SER A 98 -21.61 -46.37 -0.85
C SER A 98 -22.37 -45.38 0.03
N ASP A 99 -22.64 -44.17 -0.45
CA ASP A 99 -23.75 -43.82 -1.38
C ASP A 99 -25.07 -43.64 -0.61
N ASN A 100 -25.47 -42.39 -0.41
CA ASN A 100 -26.80 -41.81 -0.67
C ASN A 100 -26.84 -40.40 -0.07
N SER A 101 -27.00 -39.34 -0.86
CA SER A 101 -28.23 -38.85 -1.48
C SER A 101 -29.21 -38.28 -0.46
N ASP A 102 -29.37 -36.95 -0.52
CA ASP A 102 -30.57 -36.24 -1.04
C ASP A 102 -30.45 -34.78 -0.54
N LYS A 103 -30.41 -33.79 -1.45
CA LYS A 103 -31.59 -32.99 -1.87
C LYS A 103 -32.02 -32.04 -0.74
N VAL A 104 -32.21 -30.74 -0.91
CA VAL A 104 -32.98 -29.97 -1.91
C VAL A 104 -32.41 -28.53 -1.79
N GLU A 105 -31.91 -27.90 -2.85
CA GLU A 105 -32.68 -26.97 -3.70
C GLU A 105 -33.44 -25.89 -2.90
N GLN A 106 -32.95 -24.65 -2.91
CA GLN A 106 -33.81 -23.54 -3.32
C GLN A 106 -33.00 -22.36 -3.86
N SER A 107 -33.00 -22.33 -5.19
CA SER A 107 -32.81 -21.16 -6.02
C SER A 107 -34.14 -20.40 -6.11
N GLN A 108 -34.09 -19.07 -6.00
CA GLN A 108 -34.96 -18.08 -6.66
C GLN A 108 -34.24 -16.73 -6.41
N GLY A 109 -33.73 -15.98 -7.39
CA GLY A 109 -34.32 -15.61 -8.68
C GLY A 109 -35.42 -14.58 -8.40
N LYS A 110 -35.55 -13.41 -9.03
CA LYS A 110 -35.07 -12.76 -10.26
C LYS A 110 -35.60 -11.31 -10.13
N GLU A 111 -35.05 -10.28 -10.73
CA GLU A 111 -35.40 -9.74 -12.06
C GLU A 111 -34.65 -8.40 -12.14
N SER A 112 -33.80 -8.12 -13.11
CA SER A 112 -34.06 -8.03 -14.55
C SER A 112 -35.20 -7.07 -14.86
N ASN A 113 -34.89 -5.83 -15.25
CA ASN A 113 -35.70 -5.21 -16.28
C ASN A 113 -34.79 -4.49 -17.28
N SER A 114 -34.99 -4.86 -18.54
CA SER A 114 -34.27 -4.43 -19.72
C SER A 114 -35.33 -4.06 -20.77
N VAL A 115 -34.92 -3.26 -21.76
CA VAL A 115 -35.65 -2.96 -23.02
C VAL A 115 -36.73 -1.89 -22.82
N ASN A 116 -36.93 -0.84 -23.63
CA ASN A 116 -36.60 -0.50 -25.03
C ASN A 116 -36.62 1.05 -25.13
N ASP A 117 -35.76 1.68 -25.92
CA ASP A 117 -36.05 2.22 -27.27
C ASP A 117 -37.15 3.30 -27.35
N GLN A 118 -36.74 4.53 -27.67
CA GLN A 118 -37.28 5.37 -28.76
C GLN A 118 -36.80 6.84 -28.66
N GLN A 119 -36.05 7.26 -29.67
CA GLN A 119 -36.10 8.61 -30.27
C GLN A 119 -37.50 8.75 -30.94
N PRO A 120 -38.22 9.90 -31.00
CA PRO A 120 -37.75 11.21 -31.49
C PRO A 120 -38.35 12.48 -30.85
N GLU A 121 -37.82 13.61 -31.31
CA GLU A 121 -38.47 14.92 -31.50
C GLU A 121 -38.86 15.86 -30.35
N VAL A 122 -38.61 17.14 -30.68
CA VAL A 122 -38.81 18.41 -30.00
C VAL A 122 -40.28 18.70 -29.63
N PRO A 123 -40.53 19.61 -28.68
CA PRO A 123 -41.05 20.91 -29.12
C PRO A 123 -40.47 22.14 -28.42
N GLN A 124 -40.59 23.21 -29.19
CA GLN A 124 -40.18 24.59 -29.08
C GLN A 124 -41.17 25.44 -28.26
N GLN A 125 -40.67 26.34 -27.41
CA GLN A 125 -41.30 27.61 -26.98
C GLN A 125 -40.14 28.54 -26.58
N ALA A 126 -39.71 29.56 -27.32
CA ALA A 126 -40.38 30.72 -27.90
C ALA A 126 -40.91 31.72 -26.86
N VAL A 127 -40.08 32.72 -26.52
CA VAL A 127 -40.51 34.07 -26.16
C VAL A 127 -39.61 35.11 -26.85
N ALA A 128 -40.25 35.91 -27.73
CA ALA A 128 -40.04 37.31 -28.15
C ALA A 128 -38.60 37.86 -28.33
N GLN A 129 -38.21 38.26 -29.56
CA GLN A 129 -38.14 39.66 -30.10
C GLN A 129 -37.09 40.54 -29.36
N ASP A 130 -36.08 41.17 -29.98
CA ASP A 130 -36.08 42.03 -31.17
C ASP A 130 -34.63 42.28 -31.71
N ALA A 131 -34.54 42.93 -32.88
CA ALA A 131 -33.44 43.25 -33.80
C ALA A 131 -31.97 43.44 -33.32
N SER A 132 -31.02 42.76 -34.00
CA SER A 132 -29.98 43.43 -34.81
C SER A 132 -29.09 42.44 -35.56
N ALA A 133 -28.89 42.72 -36.85
CA ALA A 133 -28.14 41.93 -37.80
C ALA A 133 -26.61 42.13 -37.67
N ALA A 134 -25.86 41.03 -37.59
CA ALA A 134 -24.47 40.92 -38.05
C ALA A 134 -24.19 39.47 -38.48
N PRO A 135 -23.54 39.21 -39.63
CA PRO A 135 -23.36 37.87 -40.16
C PRO A 135 -22.34 37.06 -39.34
N ALA A 136 -22.78 35.89 -38.85
CA ALA A 136 -21.98 34.96 -38.07
C ALA A 136 -20.87 34.30 -38.91
N PRO A 137 -19.65 34.10 -38.38
CA PRO A 137 -18.63 33.27 -39.02
C PRO A 137 -19.10 31.80 -39.01
N PRO A 138 -18.83 31.02 -40.09
CA PRO A 138 -19.25 29.63 -40.14
C PRO A 138 -18.57 28.83 -39.01
N PRO A 139 -19.27 27.88 -38.36
CA PRO A 139 -18.70 27.07 -37.31
C PRO A 139 -17.53 26.27 -37.90
N ARG A 140 -16.32 26.59 -37.42
CA ARG A 140 -15.11 25.83 -37.73
C ARG A 140 -15.38 24.37 -37.32
N ARG A 141 -15.56 23.51 -38.32
CA ARG A 141 -15.54 22.06 -38.16
C ARG A 141 -14.29 21.71 -37.37
N LYS A 142 -14.47 21.11 -36.19
CA LYS A 142 -13.38 20.53 -35.42
C LYS A 142 -12.70 19.50 -36.32
N ALA A 143 -11.48 19.82 -36.76
CA ALA A 143 -10.66 18.87 -37.48
C ALA A 143 -10.48 17.61 -36.60
N PRO A 144 -10.58 16.40 -37.18
CA PRO A 144 -10.35 15.19 -36.42
C PRO A 144 -8.92 15.23 -35.88
N LYS A 145 -8.79 15.22 -34.55
CA LYS A 145 -7.52 15.17 -33.84
C LYS A 145 -6.77 13.95 -34.36
N ALA A 146 -5.69 14.18 -35.10
CA ALA A 146 -4.80 13.13 -35.57
C ALA A 146 -4.43 12.27 -34.36
N LYS A 147 -4.58 10.94 -34.48
CA LYS A 147 -4.10 9.99 -33.48
C LYS A 147 -2.59 10.17 -33.36
N ALA A 148 -2.17 10.96 -32.38
CA ALA A 148 -0.79 11.04 -31.97
C ALA A 148 -0.33 9.63 -31.59
N ALA A 149 0.90 9.29 -31.96
CA ALA A 149 1.58 8.10 -31.47
C ALA A 149 1.49 8.06 -29.94
N PRO A 150 1.48 6.89 -29.30
CA PRO A 150 1.33 6.81 -27.87
C PRO A 150 2.51 7.51 -27.18
N GLU A 151 2.26 8.74 -26.72
CA GLU A 151 3.25 9.59 -26.06
C GLU A 151 3.47 9.04 -24.65
N LEU A 152 4.69 8.58 -24.36
CA LEU A 152 5.09 8.20 -23.01
C LEU A 152 5.52 9.47 -22.28
N SER A 153 4.79 9.85 -21.25
CA SER A 153 5.15 10.93 -20.33
C SER A 153 5.59 10.35 -18.98
N VAL A 154 6.74 10.80 -18.49
CA VAL A 154 7.21 10.51 -17.13
C VAL A 154 7.19 11.84 -16.38
N THR A 155 6.41 11.90 -15.31
CA THR A 155 6.24 13.09 -14.48
C THR A 155 6.97 12.85 -13.16
N LEU A 156 7.97 13.68 -12.88
CA LEU A 156 8.58 13.81 -11.56
C LEU A 156 7.84 14.92 -10.80
N SER A 157 7.32 14.60 -9.62
CA SER A 157 6.61 15.53 -8.75
C SER A 157 7.24 15.56 -7.37
N TRP A 158 7.40 16.76 -6.81
CA TRP A 158 7.78 16.96 -5.43
C TRP A 158 6.58 17.46 -4.63
N LYS A 159 6.18 16.72 -3.58
CA LYS A 159 5.06 17.07 -2.69
C LYS A 159 5.34 16.56 -1.27
N GLU A 160 4.97 17.34 -0.27
CA GLU A 160 5.02 16.93 1.15
C GLU A 160 6.42 16.43 1.59
N GLY A 161 7.48 17.00 1.00
CA GLY A 161 8.87 16.59 1.28
C GLY A 161 9.31 15.32 0.54
N GLU A 162 8.43 14.67 -0.22
CA GLU A 162 8.72 13.44 -0.95
C GLU A 162 8.77 13.66 -2.47
N TRP A 163 9.79 13.08 -3.10
CA TRP A 163 9.86 12.99 -4.56
C TRP A 163 9.08 11.78 -5.03
N SER A 164 8.27 11.96 -6.06
CA SER A 164 7.46 10.88 -6.65
C SER A 164 7.59 10.89 -8.16
N VAL A 165 7.69 9.69 -8.75
CA VAL A 165 7.72 9.51 -10.20
C VAL A 165 6.49 8.76 -10.65
N GLN A 166 5.81 9.31 -11.65
CA GLN A 166 4.67 8.68 -12.32
C GLN A 166 4.98 8.53 -13.80
N ALA A 167 4.56 7.42 -14.41
CA ALA A 167 4.62 7.27 -15.86
C ALA A 167 3.21 7.09 -16.45
N ALA A 168 2.92 7.79 -17.53
CA ALA A 168 1.68 7.69 -18.30
C ALA A 168 2.00 7.50 -19.79
N LYS A 169 1.13 6.77 -20.49
CA LYS A 169 1.20 6.55 -21.93
C LYS A 169 -0.10 7.04 -22.55
N GLY A 170 -0.05 8.17 -23.24
CA GLY A 170 -1.23 8.94 -23.64
C GLY A 170 -2.04 9.34 -22.41
N THR A 171 -3.34 9.09 -22.42
CA THR A 171 -4.24 9.42 -21.29
C THR A 171 -4.23 8.39 -20.16
N LYS A 172 -3.47 7.29 -20.28
CA LYS A 172 -3.50 6.18 -19.31
C LYS A 172 -2.24 6.17 -18.45
N ILE A 173 -2.41 6.26 -17.14
CA ILE A 173 -1.31 6.06 -16.18
C ILE A 173 -0.88 4.59 -16.26
N ILE A 174 0.39 4.36 -16.60
CA ILE A 174 0.97 3.02 -16.73
C ILE A 174 1.74 2.60 -15.46
N ALA A 175 2.26 3.57 -14.71
CA ALA A 175 2.88 3.35 -13.40
C ALA A 175 2.27 4.33 -12.40
N LYS A 176 1.76 3.81 -11.28
CA LYS A 176 1.30 4.62 -10.15
C LYS A 176 2.46 5.46 -9.60
N PRO A 177 2.21 6.61 -8.95
CA PRO A 177 3.26 7.40 -8.32
C PRO A 177 4.08 6.54 -7.35
N VAL A 178 5.39 6.43 -7.60
CA VAL A 178 6.34 5.71 -6.74
C VAL A 178 7.20 6.74 -6.02
N PRO A 179 7.31 6.67 -4.68
CA PRO A 179 8.22 7.53 -3.94
C PRO A 179 9.67 7.19 -4.28
N VAL A 180 10.49 8.21 -4.54
CA VAL A 180 11.91 8.09 -4.87
C VAL A 180 12.74 8.98 -3.96
N LYS A 181 14.00 8.60 -3.76
CA LYS A 181 14.94 9.45 -3.01
C LYS A 181 15.31 10.68 -3.83
N ALA A 182 15.63 11.78 -3.16
CA ALA A 182 16.17 13.00 -3.79
C ALA A 182 17.39 12.70 -4.69
N SER A 183 18.31 11.84 -4.23
CA SER A 183 19.48 11.42 -5.03
C SER A 183 19.07 10.74 -6.34
N THR A 184 18.08 9.84 -6.29
CA THR A 184 17.57 9.15 -7.49
C THR A 184 16.84 10.11 -8.43
N ALA A 185 16.10 11.10 -7.90
CA ALA A 185 15.46 12.13 -8.71
C ALA A 185 16.51 12.96 -9.49
N VAL A 186 17.61 13.34 -8.84
CA VAL A 186 18.74 14.04 -9.49
C VAL A 186 19.38 13.16 -10.57
N GLU A 187 19.68 11.89 -10.29
CA GLU A 187 20.26 10.96 -11.27
C GLU A 187 19.36 10.78 -12.51
N MET A 188 18.04 10.66 -12.30
CA MET A 188 17.08 10.54 -13.40
C MET A 188 17.05 11.78 -14.29
N VAL A 189 17.15 12.98 -13.70
CA VAL A 189 17.15 14.23 -14.45
C VAL A 189 18.48 14.47 -15.16
N GLN A 190 19.60 14.12 -14.53
CA GLN A 190 20.92 14.17 -15.16
C GLN A 190 21.00 13.22 -16.37
N SER A 191 20.40 12.03 -16.26
CA SER A 191 20.31 11.07 -17.37
C SER A 191 19.48 11.58 -18.57
N LEU A 192 18.62 12.58 -18.36
CA LEU A 192 17.78 13.18 -19.41
C LEU A 192 18.48 14.38 -20.11
N ASP A 193 19.69 14.77 -19.67
CA ASP A 193 20.49 15.86 -20.25
C ASP A 193 19.71 17.19 -20.39
N SER A 194 18.81 17.47 -19.43
CA SER A 194 18.00 18.69 -19.39
C SER A 194 18.48 19.63 -18.29
N PRO A 195 19.34 20.62 -18.61
CA PRO A 195 19.96 21.48 -17.59
C PRO A 195 18.96 22.38 -16.86
N ALA A 196 17.86 22.77 -17.53
CA ALA A 196 16.83 23.61 -16.92
C ALA A 196 16.05 22.87 -15.81
N VAL A 197 15.77 21.58 -16.01
CA VAL A 197 15.08 20.76 -15.00
C VAL A 197 16.05 20.35 -13.90
N ALA A 198 17.31 20.06 -14.25
CA ALA A 198 18.36 19.74 -13.28
C ALA A 198 18.56 20.86 -12.27
N ALA A 199 18.69 22.11 -12.74
CA ALA A 199 18.89 23.27 -11.87
C ALA A 199 17.72 23.45 -10.86
N VAL A 200 16.48 23.23 -11.29
CA VAL A 200 15.31 23.34 -10.39
C VAL A 200 15.29 22.21 -9.35
N VAL A 201 15.63 20.98 -9.75
CA VAL A 201 15.69 19.84 -8.82
C VAL A 201 16.85 20.00 -7.84
N GLU A 202 18.02 20.44 -8.29
CA GLU A 202 19.19 20.71 -7.45
C GLU A 202 18.90 21.82 -6.44
N ASP A 203 18.26 22.91 -6.85
CA ASP A 203 17.83 24.00 -5.95
C ASP A 203 16.90 23.49 -4.83
N ILE A 204 15.89 22.67 -5.17
CA ILE A 204 14.98 22.07 -4.18
C ILE A 204 15.74 21.16 -3.20
N VAL A 205 16.70 20.37 -3.70
CA VAL A 205 17.49 19.46 -2.86
C VAL A 205 18.48 20.22 -1.98
N GLU A 206 19.08 21.29 -2.49
CA GLU A 206 19.97 22.16 -1.72
C GLU A 206 19.20 22.91 -0.62
N GLN A 207 18.01 23.41 -0.93
CA GLN A 207 17.11 24.01 0.07
C GLN A 207 16.77 23.02 1.18
N GLN A 208 16.45 21.76 0.85
CA GLN A 208 16.21 20.73 1.87
C GLN A 208 17.45 20.41 2.70
N ARG A 209 18.63 20.36 2.08
CA ARG A 209 19.90 20.17 2.79
C ARG A 209 20.14 21.30 3.77
N GLN A 210 19.90 22.55 3.37
CA GLN A 210 20.06 23.71 4.23
C GLN A 210 19.13 23.62 5.44
N GLN A 211 17.85 23.30 5.25
CA GLN A 211 16.90 23.11 6.36
C GLN A 211 17.37 22.01 7.34
N ALA A 212 17.80 20.86 6.83
CA ALA A 212 18.30 19.77 7.66
C ALA A 212 19.57 20.18 8.46
N VAL A 213 20.44 20.99 7.86
CA VAL A 213 21.64 21.51 8.54
C VAL A 213 21.25 22.51 9.63
N GLU A 214 20.35 23.45 9.34
CA GLU A 214 19.88 24.44 10.31
C GLU A 214 19.20 23.78 11.52
N GLU A 215 18.36 22.77 11.28
CA GLU A 215 17.75 21.98 12.36
C GLU A 215 18.79 21.25 13.19
N ALA A 216 19.79 20.63 12.55
CA ALA A 216 20.87 19.96 13.26
C ALA A 216 21.72 20.94 14.09
N GLU A 217 21.99 22.14 13.57
CA GLU A 217 22.71 23.19 14.29
C GLU A 217 21.90 23.70 15.47
N ARG A 218 20.59 23.90 15.30
CA ARG A 218 19.70 24.30 16.38
C ARG A 218 19.68 23.25 17.51
N LEU A 219 19.53 21.98 17.16
CA LEU A 219 19.55 20.89 18.15
C LEU A 219 20.89 20.82 18.89
N ARG A 220 22.01 21.06 18.20
CA ARG A 220 23.34 21.14 18.83
C ARG A 220 23.45 22.31 19.81
N GLN A 221 22.89 23.47 19.48
CA GLN A 221 22.87 24.62 20.40
C GLN A 221 21.99 24.36 21.63
N GLU A 222 20.83 23.74 21.43
CA GLU A 222 19.92 23.37 22.52
C GLU A 222 20.58 22.37 23.49
N LEU A 223 21.30 21.37 22.95
CA LEU A 223 22.10 20.44 23.75
C LEU A 223 23.23 21.14 24.51
N ALA A 224 24.02 21.98 23.84
CA ALA A 224 25.11 22.72 24.48
C ALA A 224 24.60 23.62 25.63
N ALA A 225 23.44 24.26 25.46
CA ALA A 225 22.82 25.06 26.50
C ALA A 225 22.30 24.21 27.67
N ALA A 226 21.75 23.02 27.39
CA ALA A 226 21.32 22.08 28.43
C ALA A 226 22.52 21.51 29.21
N GLU A 227 23.59 21.15 28.53
CA GLU A 227 24.85 20.68 29.15
C GLU A 227 25.49 21.77 30.01
N ALA A 228 25.51 23.03 29.56
CA ALA A 228 26.01 24.15 30.37
C ALA A 228 25.22 24.33 31.66
N LYS A 229 23.88 24.28 31.60
CA LYS A 229 23.02 24.35 32.79
C LYS A 229 23.25 23.18 33.75
N LEU A 230 23.50 21.99 33.22
CA LEU A 230 23.82 20.82 34.04
C LEU A 230 25.18 21.00 34.74
N ALA A 231 26.18 21.55 34.05
CA ALA A 231 27.49 21.86 34.62
C ALA A 231 27.46 22.97 35.69
N GLU A 232 26.49 23.88 35.67
CA GLU A 232 26.30 24.88 36.74
C GLU A 232 25.65 24.31 38.01
N LEU A 233 24.94 23.19 37.90
CA LEU A 233 24.18 22.57 39.00
C LEU A 233 24.90 21.37 39.65
N GLY A 234 25.98 20.88 39.06
CA GLY A 234 26.80 19.76 39.56
C GLY A 234 28.18 20.22 40.03
#